data_AF-A0A7S0W8L4-F1
#
_entry.id   AF-A0A7S0W8L4-F1
#
_cell.length_a   1.000
_cell.length_b   1.000
_cell.length_c   1.000
_cell.angle_alpha   90.00
_cell.angle_beta   90.00
_cell.angle_gamma   90.00
#
_symmetry.space_group_name_H-M   'P 1'
#
loop_
_entity.id
_entity.type
_entity.pdbx_description
1 polymer ?
#
loop_
_entity_poly.entity_id
_entity_poly.type
_entity_poly.pdbx_seq_one_letter_code
_entity_poly.pdbx_strand_id
1 'polypeptide(L)'
;CERPTESSNLFRRMDGESTAGGRDWSVLAGSVLCEACYQRFVKRGTPERSDRARPPAESERRCAYAGCQRRQGTLERSQRHRPESERRCAYAGCERPTESRKFYRIDGASTAGGRNWSQHAGSVLCEACYQRFVKRGTPERSDRARPPAESERRCAYAGCQRRQGTLERSQRHRPESERRCAYAGCE
;
A
#
# COMPACT_ATOMS: atom_id res chain seq x y z
N CYS A 1 28.75 -14.62 -20.96
CA CYS A 1 27.32 -14.32 -20.74
C CYS A 1 26.50 -15.34 -21.50
N GLU A 2 25.84 -16.25 -20.79
CA GLU A 2 24.99 -17.27 -21.43
C GLU A 2 23.84 -16.60 -22.19
N ARG A 3 23.49 -17.18 -23.35
CA ARG A 3 22.36 -16.73 -24.17
C ARG A 3 21.12 -16.74 -23.28
N PRO A 4 20.37 -15.62 -23.14
CA PRO A 4 19.08 -15.67 -22.48
C PRO A 4 18.21 -16.63 -23.29
N THR A 5 17.77 -17.72 -22.65
CA THR A 5 16.77 -18.62 -23.22
C THR A 5 15.49 -17.82 -23.45
N GLU A 6 14.83 -18.07 -24.59
CA GLU A 6 13.65 -17.34 -25.08
C GLU A 6 12.45 -17.35 -24.11
N SER A 7 12.55 -18.05 -22.98
CA SER A 7 11.49 -18.21 -21.98
C SER A 7 11.37 -17.04 -20.98
N SER A 8 12.24 -16.04 -21.05
CA SER A 8 12.17 -14.88 -20.16
C SER A 8 11.25 -13.81 -20.74
N ASN A 9 10.00 -13.73 -20.25
CA ASN A 9 8.98 -12.70 -20.54
C ASN A 9 9.42 -11.22 -20.29
N LEU A 10 10.71 -10.97 -20.08
CA LEU A 10 11.29 -9.69 -19.71
C LEU A 10 11.71 -8.83 -20.92
N PHE A 11 11.69 -9.41 -22.13
CA PHE A 11 12.12 -8.76 -23.34
C PHE A 11 11.08 -8.91 -24.46
N ARG A 12 10.79 -7.82 -25.16
CA ARG A 12 9.90 -7.80 -26.33
C ARG A 12 10.71 -7.45 -27.56
N ARG A 13 10.61 -8.29 -28.59
CA ARG A 13 11.04 -7.96 -29.95
C ARG A 13 9.97 -7.06 -30.57
N MET A 14 10.42 -6.02 -31.25
CA MET A 14 9.53 -5.14 -31.98
C MET A 14 9.52 -5.58 -33.44
N ASP A 15 8.41 -6.16 -33.88
CA ASP A 15 8.18 -6.48 -35.28
C ASP A 15 7.80 -5.18 -36.01
N GLY A 16 8.29 -5.00 -37.24
CA GLY A 16 8.20 -3.74 -37.98
C GLY A 16 6.78 -3.25 -38.30
N GLU A 17 5.78 -4.08 -38.07
CA GLU A 17 4.35 -3.76 -38.28
C GLU A 17 3.58 -3.55 -36.96
N SER A 18 4.29 -3.49 -35.83
CA SER A 18 3.64 -3.36 -34.51
C SER A 18 3.04 -1.97 -34.31
N THR A 19 1.72 -1.90 -34.13
CA THR A 19 1.01 -0.68 -33.71
C THR A 19 0.45 -0.85 -32.29
N ALA A 20 1.30 -0.73 -31.27
CA ALA A 20 0.83 -0.73 -29.88
C ALA A 20 0.47 0.70 -29.44
N GLY A 21 -0.79 0.92 -29.05
CA GLY A 21 -1.26 2.21 -28.53
C GLY A 21 -1.41 3.33 -29.56
N GLY A 22 -1.66 3.00 -30.84
CA GLY A 22 -1.90 3.97 -31.91
C GLY A 22 -0.67 4.78 -32.33
N ARG A 23 0.54 4.30 -31.98
CA ARG A 23 1.81 4.93 -32.36
C ARG A 23 2.58 4.03 -33.31
N ASP A 24 3.38 4.66 -34.17
CA ASP A 24 4.26 3.97 -35.11
C ASP A 24 5.55 3.51 -34.41
N TRP A 25 5.82 2.20 -34.47
CA TRP A 25 7.01 1.57 -33.89
C TRP A 25 8.06 1.21 -34.95
N SER A 26 7.87 1.62 -36.21
CA SER A 26 8.77 1.30 -37.33
C SER A 26 10.22 1.69 -37.05
N VAL A 27 10.46 2.78 -36.32
CA VAL A 27 11.80 3.24 -35.91
C VAL A 27 12.51 2.29 -34.92
N LEU A 28 11.78 1.37 -34.30
CA LEU A 28 12.29 0.37 -33.37
C LEU A 28 12.21 -1.05 -33.94
N ALA A 29 11.80 -1.22 -35.20
CA ALA A 29 11.73 -2.51 -35.87
C ALA A 29 13.07 -3.27 -35.77
N GLY A 30 13.02 -4.54 -35.34
CA GLY A 30 14.20 -5.37 -35.13
C GLY A 30 14.94 -5.13 -33.81
N SER A 31 14.53 -4.13 -33.02
CA SER A 31 15.10 -3.89 -31.69
C SER A 31 14.47 -4.79 -30.61
N VAL A 32 15.25 -5.10 -29.57
CA VAL A 32 14.77 -5.79 -28.36
C VAL A 32 14.71 -4.80 -27.20
N LEU A 33 13.51 -4.54 -26.70
CA LEU A 33 13.29 -3.69 -25.52
C LEU A 33 13.07 -4.55 -24.28
N CYS A 34 13.59 -4.10 -23.13
CA CYS A 34 13.11 -4.65 -21.87
C CYS A 34 11.73 -4.09 -21.52
N GLU A 35 10.96 -4.80 -20.69
CA GLU A 35 9.59 -4.40 -20.31
C GLU A 35 9.51 -2.96 -19.76
N ALA A 36 10.51 -2.52 -18.97
CA ALA A 36 10.55 -1.15 -18.46
C ALA A 36 10.70 -0.08 -19.56
N CYS A 37 11.54 -0.35 -20.57
CA CYS A 37 11.72 0.54 -21.72
C CYS A 37 10.47 0.55 -22.60
N TYR A 38 9.87 -0.61 -22.84
CA TYR A 38 8.59 -0.74 -23.56
C TYR A 38 7.50 0.10 -22.90
N GLN A 39 7.27 -0.08 -21.59
CA GLN A 39 6.25 0.66 -20.83
C GLN A 39 6.50 2.17 -20.81
N ARG A 40 7.76 2.60 -20.74
CA ARG A 40 8.11 4.03 -20.79
C ARG A 40 7.78 4.64 -22.14
N PHE A 41 8.08 3.91 -23.22
CA PHE A 41 7.77 4.34 -24.58
C PHE A 41 6.26 4.39 -24.82
N VAL A 42 5.50 3.37 -24.40
CA VAL A 42 4.03 3.41 -24.47
C VAL A 42 3.44 4.65 -23.78
N LYS A 43 3.99 5.04 -22.62
CA LYS A 43 3.47 6.16 -21.81
C LYS A 43 3.85 7.55 -22.33
N ARG A 44 5.07 7.73 -22.83
CA ARG A 44 5.59 9.06 -23.22
C ARG A 44 5.64 9.26 -24.74
N GLY A 45 5.81 8.15 -25.46
CA GLY A 45 5.90 8.00 -26.90
C GLY A 45 6.72 9.02 -27.67
N THR A 46 7.76 9.55 -27.02
CA THR A 46 8.98 9.99 -27.67
C THR A 46 10.17 9.38 -26.92
N PRO A 47 11.11 8.75 -27.63
CA PRO A 47 12.40 8.37 -27.07
C PRO A 47 13.34 9.60 -27.11
N GLU A 48 13.05 10.65 -26.33
CA GLU A 48 14.07 11.68 -26.11
C GLU A 48 15.18 11.12 -25.20
N ARG A 49 16.48 11.28 -25.45
CA ARG A 49 17.28 11.85 -26.55
C ARG A 49 18.74 11.44 -26.27
N SER A 50 19.56 11.17 -27.29
CA SER A 50 21.00 11.53 -27.33
C SER A 50 21.56 11.16 -28.69
N ASP A 51 21.76 12.18 -29.50
CA ASP A 51 22.49 12.11 -30.75
C ASP A 51 23.91 11.56 -30.51
N ARG A 52 24.37 10.75 -31.48
CA ARG A 52 25.75 10.25 -31.65
C ARG A 52 26.18 9.10 -30.73
N ALA A 53 25.61 7.92 -30.95
CA ALA A 53 26.36 6.68 -30.75
C ALA A 53 26.19 5.78 -31.97
N ARG A 54 27.33 5.52 -32.63
CA ARG A 54 27.54 4.50 -33.67
C ARG A 54 26.86 3.19 -33.24
N PRO A 55 26.08 2.50 -34.10
CA PRO A 55 25.51 1.20 -33.73
C PRO A 55 26.65 0.21 -33.43
N PRO A 56 26.66 -0.44 -32.26
CA PRO A 56 27.61 -1.53 -32.00
C PRO A 56 27.24 -2.74 -32.86
N ALA A 57 28.27 -3.51 -33.24
CA ALA A 57 28.16 -4.72 -34.04
C ALA A 57 27.17 -5.75 -33.45
N GLU A 58 26.54 -6.53 -34.34
CA GLU A 58 25.42 -7.47 -34.15
C GLU A 58 25.52 -8.49 -32.99
N SER A 59 26.67 -8.66 -32.35
CA SER A 59 26.91 -9.75 -31.39
C SER A 59 26.71 -9.39 -29.92
N GLU A 60 26.47 -8.11 -29.56
CA GLU A 60 26.16 -7.73 -28.18
C GLU A 60 24.66 -7.46 -27.99
N ARG A 61 23.91 -8.51 -27.60
CA ARG A 61 22.50 -8.40 -27.17
C ARG A 61 22.36 -7.69 -25.81
N ARG A 62 22.81 -6.44 -25.74
CA ARG A 62 22.49 -5.47 -24.69
C ARG A 62 21.25 -4.70 -25.14
N CYS A 63 20.48 -4.17 -24.19
CA CYS A 63 19.35 -3.30 -24.52
C CYS A 63 19.88 -2.18 -25.43
N ALA A 64 19.32 -2.04 -26.63
CA ALA A 64 19.82 -1.11 -27.66
C ALA A 64 19.69 0.37 -27.26
N TYR A 65 18.99 0.65 -26.16
CA TYR A 65 18.80 2.00 -25.64
C TYR A 65 20.05 2.49 -24.92
N ALA A 66 20.77 3.45 -25.53
CA ALA A 66 21.86 4.20 -24.92
C ALA A 66 21.34 4.94 -23.67
N GLY A 67 21.60 4.37 -22.49
CA GLY A 67 21.03 4.83 -21.21
C GLY A 67 20.38 3.73 -20.39
N CYS A 68 20.26 2.51 -20.93
CA CYS A 68 19.87 1.33 -20.16
C CYS A 68 21.08 0.81 -19.34
N GLN A 69 21.59 1.65 -18.43
CA GLN A 69 22.37 1.15 -17.31
C GLN A 69 21.41 0.38 -16.41
N ARG A 70 21.23 -0.92 -16.70
CA ARG A 70 20.85 -1.86 -15.65
C ARG A 70 21.91 -1.68 -14.58
N ARG A 71 21.58 -1.02 -13.47
CA ARG A 71 22.33 -1.18 -12.24
C ARG A 71 22.36 -2.69 -12.00
N GLN A 72 23.46 -3.35 -12.32
CA GLN A 72 23.80 -4.66 -11.77
C GLN A 72 24.16 -4.53 -10.29
N GLY A 73 23.57 -3.57 -9.57
CA GLY A 73 23.32 -3.80 -8.17
C GLY A 73 22.27 -4.88 -8.17
N THR A 74 22.64 -6.09 -7.76
CA THR A 74 21.77 -6.85 -6.88
C THR A 74 21.10 -5.83 -5.99
N LEU A 75 19.83 -5.51 -6.26
CA LEU A 75 18.95 -5.01 -5.23
C LEU A 75 18.82 -6.20 -4.28
N GLU A 76 19.89 -6.50 -3.54
CA GLU A 76 19.75 -6.77 -2.13
C GLU A 76 18.77 -5.71 -1.69
N ARG A 77 17.54 -6.16 -1.56
CA ARG A 77 16.46 -5.39 -1.03
C ARG A 77 16.90 -5.20 0.41
N SER A 78 17.77 -4.23 0.63
CA SER A 78 18.16 -3.72 1.91
C SER A 78 16.94 -2.96 2.44
N GLN A 79 15.81 -3.67 2.60
CA GLN A 79 15.19 -3.80 3.90
C GLN A 79 16.29 -4.25 4.85
N ARG A 80 17.17 -3.29 5.17
CA ARG A 80 18.09 -3.37 6.27
C ARG A 80 17.26 -3.94 7.39
N HIS A 81 17.69 -5.08 7.91
CA HIS A 81 17.20 -5.65 9.15
C HIS A 81 17.45 -4.58 10.22
N ARG A 82 16.56 -3.59 10.25
CA ARG A 82 16.56 -2.55 11.25
C ARG A 82 16.37 -3.31 12.55
N PRO A 83 17.31 -3.21 13.51
CA PRO A 83 17.30 -4.04 14.70
C PRO A 83 15.93 -3.93 15.35
N GLU A 84 15.43 -5.04 15.89
CA GLU A 84 14.07 -5.16 16.40
C GLU A 84 13.74 -4.08 17.45
N SER A 85 14.78 -3.59 18.15
CA SER A 85 14.74 -2.45 19.06
C SER A 85 14.29 -1.12 18.42
N GLU A 86 14.50 -0.91 17.12
CA GLU A 86 14.05 0.28 16.40
C GLU A 86 12.65 0.11 15.76
N ARG A 87 12.03 -1.07 15.87
CA ARG A 87 10.72 -1.41 15.31
C ARG A 87 9.62 -1.46 16.37
N ARG A 88 9.71 -0.61 17.40
CA ARG A 88 8.67 -0.50 18.42
C ARG A 88 8.01 0.88 18.37
N CYS A 89 6.68 0.88 18.29
CA CYS A 89 5.89 2.10 18.45
C CYS A 89 6.07 2.63 19.87
N ALA A 90 6.52 3.88 19.99
CA ALA A 90 6.74 4.58 21.25
C ALA A 90 5.45 5.11 21.89
N TYR A 91 4.33 5.05 21.17
CA TYR A 91 3.05 5.50 21.70
C TYR A 91 2.50 4.51 22.74
N ALA A 92 2.31 4.98 23.98
CA ALA A 92 1.87 4.15 25.11
C ALA A 92 0.52 3.45 24.89
N GLY A 93 -0.40 4.07 24.14
CA GLY A 93 -1.70 3.49 23.80
C GLY A 93 -1.72 2.56 22.57
N CYS A 94 -0.55 2.12 22.08
CA CYS A 94 -0.49 1.24 20.92
C CYS A 94 -0.71 -0.24 21.33
N GLU A 95 -1.82 -0.85 20.89
CA GLU A 95 -2.14 -2.26 21.14
C GLU A 95 -1.10 -3.23 20.55
N ARG A 96 -0.46 -2.85 19.44
CA ARG A 96 0.42 -3.71 18.63
C ARG A 96 1.70 -2.97 18.27
N PRO A 97 2.59 -2.72 19.24
CA PRO A 97 3.72 -1.81 19.04
C PRO A 97 4.80 -2.38 18.11
N THR A 98 4.89 -3.70 17.92
CA THR A 98 5.93 -4.38 17.12
C THR A 98 5.42 -4.95 15.80
N GLU A 99 4.11 -5.11 15.61
CA GLU A 99 3.54 -5.87 14.49
C GLU A 99 3.23 -5.02 13.25
N SER A 100 3.77 -3.80 13.17
CA SER A 100 3.57 -2.94 12.00
C SER A 100 4.55 -3.27 10.88
N ARG A 101 4.07 -3.20 9.64
CA ARG A 101 4.90 -3.34 8.45
C ARG A 101 5.83 -2.14 8.23
N LYS A 102 5.50 -0.98 8.81
CA LYS A 102 6.21 0.27 8.60
C LYS A 102 6.21 1.14 9.84
N PHE A 103 7.37 1.73 10.12
CA PHE A 103 7.60 2.62 11.24
C PHE A 103 8.13 3.97 10.74
N TYR A 104 7.67 5.04 11.36
CA TYR A 104 8.01 6.43 11.02
C TYR A 104 8.71 7.05 12.22
N ARG A 105 9.94 7.55 12.00
CA ARG A 105 10.64 8.34 13.01
C ARG A 105 10.21 9.78 12.86
N ILE A 106 9.75 10.38 13.94
CA ILE A 106 9.29 11.76 13.96
C ILE A 106 10.48 12.63 14.34
N ASP A 107 10.82 13.57 13.47
CA ASP A 107 11.92 14.53 13.65
C ASP A 107 11.50 15.75 14.48
N GLY A 108 10.19 16.02 14.58
CA GLY A 108 9.62 17.19 15.26
C GLY A 108 9.52 18.43 14.38
N ALA A 109 10.22 18.44 13.24
CA ALA A 109 10.12 19.49 12.22
C ALA A 109 9.04 19.19 11.16
N SER A 110 8.58 17.94 11.08
CA SER A 110 7.52 17.57 10.14
C SER A 110 6.23 18.35 10.38
N THR A 111 5.64 18.85 9.29
CA THR A 111 4.29 19.46 9.26
C THR A 111 3.28 18.54 8.58
N ALA A 112 3.53 17.23 8.57
CA ALA A 112 2.64 16.25 7.94
C ALA A 112 1.20 16.40 8.46
N GLY A 113 0.25 16.62 7.55
CA GLY A 113 -1.15 16.84 7.87
C GLY A 113 -1.48 18.22 8.47
N GLY A 114 -0.56 19.20 8.40
CA GLY A 114 -0.77 20.53 8.98
C GLY A 114 -0.87 20.53 10.51
N ARG A 115 -0.29 19.51 11.16
CA ARG A 115 -0.29 19.36 12.63
C ARG A 115 1.09 19.58 13.20
N ASN A 116 1.14 19.96 14.48
CA ASN A 116 2.38 20.10 15.20
C ASN A 116 2.82 18.74 15.76
N TRP A 117 4.01 18.29 15.37
CA TRP A 117 4.59 17.00 15.78
C TRP A 117 5.59 17.13 16.93
N SER A 118 5.76 18.32 17.50
CA SER A 118 6.74 18.60 18.56
C SER A 118 6.64 17.66 19.76
N GLN A 119 5.42 17.30 20.19
CA GLN A 119 5.18 16.37 21.30
C GLN A 119 5.67 14.94 21.02
N HIS A 120 5.88 14.59 19.75
CA HIS A 120 6.35 13.28 19.33
C HIS A 120 7.75 13.33 18.72
N ALA A 121 8.46 14.46 18.80
CA ALA A 121 9.82 14.58 18.29
C ALA A 121 10.75 13.52 18.90
N GLY A 122 11.54 12.86 18.06
CA GLY A 122 12.41 11.75 18.44
C GLY A 122 11.72 10.39 18.59
N SER A 123 10.38 10.34 18.65
CA SER A 123 9.62 9.10 18.81
C SER A 123 9.48 8.33 17.50
N VAL A 124 9.30 7.01 17.62
CA VAL A 124 8.98 6.13 16.48
C VAL A 124 7.51 5.71 16.57
N LEU A 125 6.74 5.96 15.52
CA LEU A 125 5.33 5.57 15.45
C LEU A 125 5.13 4.48 14.40
N CYS A 126 4.27 3.51 14.71
CA CYS A 126 3.80 2.57 13.69
C CYS A 126 2.90 3.29 12.66
N GLU A 127 2.73 2.67 11.49
CA GLU A 127 1.91 3.23 10.42
C GLU A 127 0.50 3.61 10.84
N ALA A 128 -0.15 2.78 11.67
CA ALA A 128 -1.50 3.04 12.16
C ALA A 128 -1.56 4.29 13.06
N CYS A 129 -0.62 4.44 14.00
CA CYS A 129 -0.56 5.59 14.90
C CYS A 129 -0.19 6.86 14.14
N TYR A 130 0.78 6.79 13.21
CA TYR A 130 1.17 7.90 12.36
C TYR A 130 -0.02 8.43 11.54
N GLN A 131 -0.72 7.54 10.82
CA GLN A 131 -1.89 7.91 10.01
C GLN A 131 -3.02 8.51 10.85
N ARG A 132 -3.24 8.00 12.07
CA ARG A 132 -4.25 8.55 12.96
C ARG A 132 -3.90 9.97 13.39
N PHE A 133 -2.64 10.21 13.76
CA PHE A 133 -2.18 11.54 14.15
C PHE A 133 -2.30 12.53 12.98
N VAL A 134 -1.90 12.15 11.77
CA VAL A 134 -2.07 12.98 10.56
C VAL A 134 -3.54 13.39 10.38
N LYS A 135 -4.48 12.46 10.59
CA LYS A 135 -5.92 12.71 10.35
C LYS A 135 -6.60 13.47 11.48
N ARG A 136 -6.31 13.13 12.74
CA ARG A 136 -7.06 13.60 13.92
C ARG A 136 -6.28 14.60 14.78
N GLY A 137 -4.97 14.70 14.60
CA GLY A 137 -4.08 15.46 15.47
C GLY A 137 -3.76 14.78 16.80
N THR A 138 -4.39 13.64 17.11
CA THR A 138 -4.10 12.85 18.32
C THR A 138 -3.96 11.37 17.99
N PRO A 139 -3.03 10.65 18.64
CA PRO A 139 -2.85 9.21 18.44
C PRO A 139 -3.86 8.37 19.25
N GLU A 140 -4.57 9.01 20.19
CA GLU A 140 -5.56 8.38 21.07
C GLU A 140 -6.64 7.64 20.30
N ARG A 141 -6.83 6.38 20.68
CA ARG A 141 -8.06 5.67 20.34
C ARG A 141 -9.13 6.30 21.21
N SER A 142 -10.17 6.81 20.56
CA SER A 142 -11.40 7.14 21.26
C SER A 142 -11.84 5.86 21.97
N ASP A 143 -11.75 5.82 23.30
CA ASP A 143 -12.13 4.64 24.11
C ASP A 143 -13.59 4.24 23.91
N ARG A 144 -14.37 5.09 23.24
CA ARG A 144 -15.72 4.80 22.73
C ARG A 144 -15.81 3.54 21.85
N ALA A 145 -14.69 3.04 21.32
CA ALA A 145 -14.68 1.78 20.57
C ALA A 145 -14.43 0.54 21.45
N ARG A 146 -13.99 0.70 22.71
CA ARG A 146 -13.94 -0.41 23.65
C ARG A 146 -15.39 -0.68 24.05
N PRO A 147 -15.96 -1.84 23.69
CA PRO A 147 -17.30 -2.14 24.12
C PRO A 147 -17.30 -2.15 25.67
N PRO A 148 -18.29 -1.51 26.32
CA PRO A 148 -18.35 -1.42 27.77
C PRO A 148 -18.14 -2.79 28.41
N ALA A 149 -17.56 -2.82 29.61
CA ALA A 149 -17.34 -4.06 30.34
C ALA A 149 -18.67 -4.83 30.43
N GLU A 150 -18.64 -6.16 30.43
CA GLU A 150 -19.88 -6.95 30.43
C GLU A 150 -20.79 -6.60 31.63
N SER A 151 -20.17 -6.24 32.76
CA SER A 151 -20.82 -5.69 33.95
C SER A 151 -21.54 -4.36 33.70
N GLU A 152 -20.96 -3.45 32.90
CA GLU A 152 -21.57 -2.16 32.52
C GLU A 152 -22.69 -2.33 31.49
N ARG A 153 -22.72 -3.46 30.76
CA ARG A 153 -23.82 -3.79 29.85
C ARG A 153 -25.03 -4.39 30.57
N ARG A 154 -24.97 -4.60 31.90
CA ARG A 154 -26.14 -5.02 32.66
C ARG A 154 -27.11 -3.85 32.74
N CYS A 155 -28.33 -4.04 32.25
CA CYS A 155 -29.39 -3.08 32.49
C CYS A 155 -29.54 -2.95 34.01
N ALA A 156 -29.40 -1.74 34.54
CA ALA A 156 -29.53 -1.46 35.97
C ALA A 156 -30.97 -1.60 36.47
N TYR A 157 -31.94 -1.82 35.58
CA TYR A 157 -33.34 -1.96 35.93
C TYR A 157 -33.60 -3.32 36.59
N ALA A 158 -34.09 -3.29 37.83
CA ALA A 158 -34.53 -4.46 38.56
C ALA A 158 -35.60 -5.21 37.75
N GLY A 159 -35.33 -6.47 37.41
CA GLY A 159 -36.23 -7.32 36.60
C GLY A 159 -35.84 -7.48 35.13
N CYS A 160 -34.77 -6.83 34.64
CA CYS A 160 -34.30 -7.04 33.28
C CYS A 160 -33.53 -8.37 33.14
N GLN A 161 -34.24 -9.48 32.99
CA GLN A 161 -33.64 -10.77 32.64
C GLN A 161 -33.26 -10.77 31.16
N ARG A 162 -31.97 -10.74 30.85
CA ARG A 162 -31.49 -11.01 29.49
C ARG A 162 -31.92 -12.42 29.11
N ARG A 163 -32.78 -12.55 28.09
CA ARG A 163 -32.88 -13.82 27.35
C ARG A 163 -31.50 -14.07 26.75
N GLN A 164 -30.82 -15.13 27.21
CA GLN A 164 -29.59 -15.62 26.59
C GLN A 164 -29.94 -16.27 25.24
N GLY A 165 -30.41 -15.46 24.30
CA GLY A 165 -30.52 -15.87 22.91
C GLY A 165 -29.13 -15.80 22.31
N THR A 166 -28.51 -16.96 22.11
CA THR A 166 -27.43 -17.11 21.14
C THR A 166 -27.91 -16.51 19.82
N LEU A 167 -27.39 -15.34 19.47
CA LEU A 167 -27.57 -14.74 18.15
C LEU A 167 -26.85 -15.63 17.14
N GLU A 168 -27.45 -16.77 16.81
CA GLU A 168 -27.18 -17.42 15.55
C GLU A 168 -27.57 -16.42 14.46
N ARG A 169 -26.55 -16.10 13.67
CA ARG A 169 -26.53 -15.09 12.64
C ARG A 169 -27.37 -15.54 11.44
N SER A 170 -28.69 -15.65 11.61
CA SER A 170 -29.64 -15.80 10.50
C SER A 170 -30.35 -14.47 10.27
N GLN A 171 -29.61 -13.53 9.65
CA GLN A 171 -30.21 -12.35 9.01
C GLN A 171 -29.97 -12.45 7.51
N ARG A 172 -30.85 -13.18 6.82
CA ARG A 172 -31.25 -12.83 5.46
C ARG A 172 -32.76 -13.00 5.37
N HIS A 173 -33.42 -11.89 5.03
CA HIS A 173 -34.85 -11.77 4.71
C HIS A 173 -35.84 -11.98 5.85
N ARG A 174 -36.05 -10.93 6.66
CA ARG A 174 -37.34 -10.72 7.32
C ARG A 174 -38.11 -9.67 6.52
N PRO A 175 -39.29 -9.99 5.95
CA PRO A 175 -40.06 -9.07 5.14
C PRO A 175 -40.55 -7.85 5.95
N GLU A 176 -40.68 -6.72 5.26
CA GLU A 176 -40.93 -5.39 5.83
C GLU A 176 -42.29 -5.28 6.55
N SER A 177 -43.21 -6.21 6.29
CA SER A 177 -44.54 -6.28 6.90
C SER A 177 -44.55 -6.61 8.40
N GLU A 178 -43.46 -7.15 8.95
CA GLU A 178 -43.35 -7.44 10.41
C GLU A 178 -42.67 -6.33 11.21
N ARG A 179 -42.35 -5.17 10.60
CA ARG A 179 -41.77 -4.02 11.33
C ARG A 179 -42.79 -3.11 12.01
N ARG A 180 -44.06 -3.53 12.10
CA ARG A 180 -45.08 -2.79 12.86
C ARG A 180 -45.36 -3.47 14.21
N CYS A 181 -45.39 -2.62 15.23
CA CYS A 181 -45.84 -2.82 16.61
C CYS A 181 -44.76 -3.22 17.63
N ALA A 182 -44.26 -2.22 18.36
CA ALA A 182 -43.76 -2.40 19.74
C ALA A 182 -43.93 -1.14 20.61
N TYR A 183 -44.90 -0.26 20.33
CA TYR A 183 -45.32 0.79 21.26
C TYR A 183 -46.84 0.98 21.16
N ALA A 184 -47.57 0.12 21.87
CA ALA A 184 -48.92 0.36 22.32
C ALA A 184 -49.05 -0.33 23.68
N GLY A 185 -49.02 0.45 24.75
CA GLY A 185 -49.11 -0.05 26.13
C GLY A 185 -48.14 0.60 27.09
N CYS A 186 -48.33 1.89 27.35
CA CYS A 186 -48.01 2.47 28.66
C CYS A 186 -49.32 3.13 29.10
N GLU A 187 -50.05 2.44 29.98
CA GLU A 187 -51.09 3.03 30.81
C GLU A 187 -50.45 3.91 31.90
#